data_AF-A0A969JZI7-F1
#
_entry.id   AF-A0A969JZI7-F1
#
_cell.length_a   1.000
_cell.length_b   1.000
_cell.length_c   1.000
_cell.angle_alpha   90.00
_cell.angle_beta   90.00
_cell.angle_gamma   90.00
#
_symmetry.space_group_name_H-M   'P 1'
#
loop_
_entity.id
_entity.type
_entity.pdbx_description
1 polymer ?
#
loop_
_entity_poly.entity_id
_entity_poly.type
_entity_poly.pdbx_seq_one_letter_code
_entity_poly.pdbx_strand_id
1 'polypeptide(L)'
;KVVVVVEEIVDESVIRRDPNRTLIPGLVVEAVVCEPYGAHPSYVQGYYDRDNAAYLEWDKMSRDQASTEVWLQEWVYGVPDRTAYVAKLGAERLASLDAGELWADGVNYGRYS
;
A
#
# COMPACT_ATOMS: atom_id res chain seq x y z
N LYS A 1 -5.87 11.96 16.01
CA LYS A 1 -6.67 10.92 15.33
C LYS A 1 -5.72 10.13 14.42
N VAL A 2 -5.80 8.80 14.42
CA VAL A 2 -4.94 7.93 13.58
C VAL A 2 -5.84 7.21 12.57
N VAL A 3 -5.52 7.30 11.29
CA VAL A 3 -6.19 6.55 10.23
C VAL A 3 -5.19 5.59 9.63
N VAL A 4 -5.55 4.32 9.49
CA VAL A 4 -4.71 3.29 8.88
C VAL A 4 -5.34 2.89 7.56
N VAL A 5 -4.58 3.04 6.48
CA VAL A 5 -4.94 2.52 5.16
C VAL A 5 -4.29 1.15 5.01
N VAL A 6 -5.08 0.13 4.67
CA VAL A 6 -4.66 -1.27 4.61
C VAL A 6 -4.97 -1.88 3.25
N GLU A 7 -4.17 -2.85 2.87
CA GLU A 7 -4.39 -3.66 1.67
C GLU A 7 -5.53 -4.67 1.84
N GLU A 8 -5.76 -5.12 3.08
CA GLU A 8 -6.72 -6.17 3.38
C GLU A 8 -7.33 -5.98 4.78
N ILE A 9 -8.61 -6.29 4.91
CA ILE A 9 -9.29 -6.48 6.20
C ILE A 9 -9.46 -7.97 6.44
N VAL A 10 -8.97 -8.44 7.59
CA VAL A 10 -9.03 -9.84 8.01
C VAL A 10 -9.91 -10.02 9.24
N ASP A 11 -10.35 -11.26 9.49
CA ASP A 11 -11.03 -11.61 10.74
C ASP A 11 -10.14 -11.35 11.97
N GLU A 12 -10.77 -10.96 13.08
CA GLU A 12 -10.07 -10.69 14.34
C GLU A 12 -9.23 -11.90 14.81
N SER A 13 -9.69 -13.11 14.52
CA SER A 13 -9.00 -14.36 14.85
C SER A 13 -7.60 -14.46 14.22
N VAL A 14 -7.40 -13.88 13.03
CA VAL A 14 -6.10 -13.86 12.34
C VAL A 14 -5.10 -13.02 13.12
N ILE A 15 -5.51 -11.84 13.56
CA ILE A 15 -4.67 -10.91 14.34
C ILE A 15 -4.38 -11.48 15.73
N ARG A 16 -5.39 -12.08 16.40
CA ARG A 16 -5.23 -12.66 17.74
C ARG A 16 -4.39 -13.92 17.78
N ARG A 17 -4.22 -14.61 16.65
CA ARG A 17 -3.40 -15.84 16.55
C ARG A 17 -1.92 -15.59 16.87
N ASP A 18 -1.41 -14.41 16.52
CA ASP A 18 -0.04 -13.98 16.85
C ASP A 18 -0.03 -12.47 17.15
N PRO A 19 -0.37 -12.07 18.39
CA PRO A 19 -0.47 -10.65 18.76
C PRO A 19 0.88 -9.92 18.66
N ASN A 20 2.02 -10.63 18.67
CA ASN A 20 3.33 -10.01 18.53
C ASN A 20 3.57 -9.41 17.14
N ARG A 21 2.76 -9.78 16.14
CA ARG A 21 2.79 -9.19 14.78
C ARG A 21 1.94 -7.93 14.66
N THR A 22 1.21 -7.54 15.71
CA THR A 22 0.40 -6.32 15.71
C THR A 22 1.25 -5.14 16.18
N LEU A 23 1.68 -4.30 15.24
CA LEU A 23 2.54 -3.15 15.54
C LEU A 23 1.77 -1.95 16.11
N ILE A 24 0.52 -1.76 15.68
CA ILE A 24 -0.31 -0.61 16.06
C ILE A 24 -1.53 -1.12 16.83
N PRO A 25 -1.67 -0.79 18.13
CA PRO A 25 -2.85 -1.17 18.90
C PRO A 25 -4.11 -0.47 18.40
N GLY A 26 -5.23 -1.19 18.32
CA GLY A 26 -6.52 -0.61 17.90
C GLY A 26 -7.01 0.54 18.78
N LEU A 27 -6.55 0.63 20.04
CA LEU A 27 -6.94 1.69 20.99
C LEU A 27 -6.56 3.10 20.53
N VAL A 28 -5.53 3.22 19.68
CA VAL A 28 -5.09 4.53 19.15
C VAL A 28 -5.62 4.82 17.76
N VAL A 29 -6.29 3.85 17.12
CA VAL A 29 -6.79 3.93 15.74
C VAL A 29 -8.23 4.45 15.74
N GLU A 30 -8.46 5.52 14.99
CA GLU A 30 -9.79 6.13 14.79
C GLU A 30 -10.53 5.46 13.64
N ALA A 31 -9.82 5.12 12.56
CA ALA A 31 -10.41 4.52 11.36
C ALA A 31 -9.44 3.57 10.65
N VAL A 32 -10.00 2.51 10.07
CA VAL A 32 -9.32 1.57 9.17
C VAL A 32 -10.00 1.68 7.81
N VAL A 33 -9.23 1.91 6.76
CA VAL A 33 -9.74 2.06 5.38
C VAL A 33 -9.04 1.03 4.50
N CYS A 34 -9.80 0.16 3.84
CA CYS A 34 -9.26 -0.81 2.90
C CYS A 34 -9.14 -0.16 1.53
N GLU A 35 -7.92 0.13 1.09
CA GLU A 35 -7.63 0.70 -0.23
C GLU A 35 -6.43 -0.03 -0.82
N PRO A 36 -6.65 -1.10 -1.61
CA PRO A 36 -5.58 -1.84 -2.24
C PRO A 36 -4.71 -0.95 -3.12
N TYR A 37 -3.42 -1.28 -3.16
CA TYR A 37 -2.37 -0.45 -3.73
C TYR A 37 -2.26 0.93 -3.07
N GLY A 38 -2.74 1.13 -1.84
CA GLY A 38 -2.88 2.46 -1.21
C GLY A 38 -1.56 3.20 -1.03
N ALA A 39 -0.44 2.48 -0.92
CA ALA A 39 0.90 3.04 -0.79
C ALA A 39 1.66 3.22 -2.12
N HIS A 40 1.11 2.77 -3.24
CA HIS A 40 1.71 3.00 -4.57
C HIS A 40 1.99 4.51 -4.75
N PRO A 41 3.18 4.91 -5.26
CA PRO A 41 4.20 4.08 -5.96
C PRO A 41 5.22 3.36 -5.08
N SER A 42 5.15 3.50 -3.75
CA SER A 42 5.98 2.71 -2.82
C SER A 42 5.50 1.27 -2.73
N TYR A 43 6.35 0.38 -2.20
CA TYR A 43 6.04 -1.02 -1.94
C TYR A 43 5.18 -1.21 -0.68
N VAL A 44 4.47 -2.35 -0.62
CA VAL A 44 3.89 -2.90 0.62
C VAL A 44 4.34 -4.35 0.74
N GLN A 45 5.03 -4.66 1.84
CA GLN A 45 5.63 -5.97 2.04
C GLN A 45 4.60 -7.10 1.89
N GLY A 46 4.88 -8.03 0.98
CA GLY A 46 4.03 -9.20 0.70
C GLY A 46 2.83 -8.95 -0.20
N TYR A 47 2.54 -7.70 -0.59
CA TYR A 47 1.43 -7.37 -1.49
C TYR A 47 1.93 -6.93 -2.88
N TYR A 48 2.88 -5.99 -2.95
CA TYR A 48 3.45 -5.53 -4.22
C TYR A 48 4.78 -4.79 -4.02
N ASP A 49 5.65 -4.85 -5.03
CA ASP A 49 6.94 -4.18 -5.07
C ASP A 49 6.80 -2.71 -5.51
N ARG A 50 7.90 -1.96 -5.41
CA ARG A 50 8.00 -0.54 -5.71
C ARG A 50 7.90 -0.28 -7.21
N ASP A 51 7.06 0.67 -7.57
CA ASP A 51 7.00 1.20 -8.93
C ASP A 51 8.10 2.24 -9.17
N ASN A 52 9.32 1.78 -9.46
CA ASN A 52 10.45 2.66 -9.75
C ASN A 52 10.21 3.52 -11.01
N ALA A 53 9.43 3.05 -11.97
CA ALA A 53 9.08 3.82 -13.16
C ALA A 53 8.26 5.07 -12.78
N ALA A 54 7.33 4.95 -11.82
CA ALA A 54 6.52 6.07 -11.34
C ALA A 54 7.40 7.14 -10.68
N TYR A 55 8.39 6.73 -9.89
CA TYR A 55 9.35 7.67 -9.29
C TYR A 55 10.19 8.40 -10.34
N LEU A 56 10.62 7.71 -11.40
CA LEU A 56 11.37 8.32 -12.51
C LEU A 56 10.49 9.26 -13.36
N GLU A 57 9.21 8.92 -13.55
CA GLU A 57 8.21 9.79 -14.18
C GLU A 57 7.99 11.06 -13.35
N TRP A 58 7.80 10.91 -12.04
CA TRP A 58 7.65 12.02 -11.10
C TRP A 58 8.90 12.92 -11.06
N ASP A 59 10.12 12.37 -11.04
CA ASP A 59 11.36 13.17 -11.09
C ASP A 59 11.42 14.08 -12.32
N LYS A 60 10.85 13.64 -13.45
CA LYS A 60 10.80 14.46 -14.67
C LYS A 60 9.70 15.53 -14.57
N MET A 61 8.50 15.13 -14.15
CA MET A 61 7.31 16.01 -14.13
C MET A 61 7.30 17.01 -12.98
N SER A 62 8.13 16.82 -11.96
CA SER A 62 8.18 17.73 -10.80
C SER A 62 9.22 18.87 -10.93
N ARG A 63 9.95 18.94 -12.05
CA ARG A 63 11.04 19.91 -12.26
C ARG A 63 10.57 21.33 -12.54
N ASP A 64 9.36 21.46 -13.09
CA ASP A 64 8.74 22.74 -13.33
C ASP A 64 7.28 22.73 -12.87
N GLN A 65 6.77 23.90 -12.49
CA GLN A 65 5.44 24.02 -11.92
C GLN A 65 4.35 23.63 -12.93
N ALA A 66 4.50 24.00 -14.20
CA ALA A 66 3.49 23.74 -15.21
C ALA A 66 3.33 22.24 -15.50
N SER A 67 4.43 21.50 -15.60
CA SER A 67 4.38 20.04 -15.75
C SER A 67 3.85 19.35 -14.49
N THR A 68 4.17 19.87 -13.30
CA THR A 68 3.59 19.38 -12.03
C THR A 68 2.08 19.55 -12.00
N GLU A 69 1.57 20.72 -12.43
CA GLU A 69 0.13 20.98 -12.50
C GLU A 69 -0.56 20.03 -13.47
N VAL A 70 0.02 19.78 -14.65
CA VAL A 70 -0.49 18.78 -15.60
C VAL A 70 -0.52 17.39 -14.97
N TRP A 71 0.55 16.97 -14.30
CA TRP A 71 0.61 15.68 -13.62
C TRP A 71 -0.44 15.56 -12.52
N LEU A 72 -0.64 16.60 -11.71
CA LEU A 72 -1.67 16.61 -10.66
C LEU A 72 -3.07 16.53 -11.24
N GLN A 73 -3.35 17.27 -12.33
CA GLN A 73 -4.64 17.14 -13.02
C GLN A 73 -4.84 15.72 -13.55
N GLU A 74 -3.79 15.07 -14.04
CA GLU A 74 -3.88 13.75 -14.62
C GLU A 74 -4.05 12.61 -13.60
N TRP A 75 -3.31 12.66 -12.49
CA TRP A 75 -3.13 11.54 -11.56
C TRP A 75 -3.75 11.76 -10.18
N VAL A 76 -4.17 12.99 -9.85
CA VAL A 76 -4.75 13.33 -8.56
C VAL A 76 -6.15 13.91 -8.72
N TYR A 77 -6.31 15.05 -9.39
CA TYR A 77 -7.59 15.74 -9.48
C TYR A 77 -8.53 15.15 -10.54
N GLY A 78 -7.97 14.56 -11.60
CA GLY A 78 -8.71 13.95 -12.70
C GLY A 78 -9.09 12.49 -12.47
N VAL A 79 -8.70 11.90 -11.34
CA VAL A 79 -9.12 10.54 -10.95
C VAL A 79 -10.17 10.63 -9.83
N PRO A 80 -11.34 9.99 -9.97
CA PRO A 80 -12.42 10.14 -9.00
C PRO A 80 -12.16 9.43 -7.67
N ASP A 81 -11.38 8.35 -7.69
CA ASP A 81 -11.07 7.52 -6.53
C ASP A 81 -9.82 6.64 -6.78
N ARG A 82 -9.43 5.85 -5.76
CA ARG A 82 -8.28 4.95 -5.83
C ARG A 82 -8.49 3.82 -6.84
N THR A 83 -9.71 3.33 -6.99
CA THR A 83 -10.01 2.24 -7.93
C THR A 83 -9.74 2.70 -9.37
N ALA A 84 -10.16 3.91 -9.73
CA ALA A 84 -9.89 4.52 -11.02
C ALA A 84 -8.39 4.80 -11.23
N TYR A 85 -7.68 5.24 -10.19
CA TYR A 85 -6.22 5.39 -10.23
C TYR A 85 -5.51 4.07 -10.55
N VAL A 86 -5.84 3.00 -9.82
CA VAL A 86 -5.23 1.67 -10.01
C VAL A 86 -5.58 1.11 -11.40
N ALA A 87 -6.83 1.26 -11.85
CA ALA A 87 -7.23 0.86 -13.20
C ALA A 87 -6.44 1.62 -14.28
N LYS A 88 -6.16 2.90 -14.06
CA LYS A 88 -5.38 3.74 -14.98
C LYS A 88 -3.91 3.33 -15.08
N LEU A 89 -3.31 2.74 -14.03
CA LEU A 89 -1.94 2.21 -14.12
C LEU A 89 -1.80 1.11 -15.18
N GLY A 90 -2.88 0.37 -15.43
CA GLY A 90 -2.95 -0.69 -16.43
C GLY A 90 -2.41 -2.04 -15.93
N ALA A 91 -2.96 -3.12 -16.49
CA ALA A 91 -2.70 -4.49 -16.02
C ALA A 91 -1.23 -4.91 -16.16
N GLU A 92 -0.55 -4.48 -17.23
CA GLU A 92 0.87 -4.82 -17.45
C GLU A 92 1.77 -4.21 -16.37
N ARG A 93 1.53 -2.93 -16.03
CA ARG A 93 2.25 -2.24 -14.96
C ARG A 93 2.01 -2.92 -13.63
N LEU A 94 0.75 -3.19 -13.29
CA LEU A 94 0.40 -3.88 -12.03
C LEU A 94 1.03 -5.29 -11.94
N ALA A 95 1.04 -6.05 -13.03
CA ALA A 95 1.68 -7.37 -13.06
C ALA A 95 3.20 -7.29 -12.85
N SER A 96 3.84 -6.21 -13.31
CA SER A 96 5.29 -6.00 -13.08
C SER A 96 5.64 -5.68 -11.62
N LEU A 97 4.65 -5.33 -10.79
CA LEU A 97 4.82 -5.04 -9.37
C LEU A 97 4.58 -6.26 -8.48
N ASP A 98 4.44 -7.47 -9.04
CA ASP A 98 4.33 -8.69 -8.24
C ASP A 98 5.56 -8.83 -7.32
N ALA A 99 5.32 -8.90 -6.01
CA ALA A 99 6.37 -9.03 -5.01
C ALA A 99 6.93 -10.46 -4.93
N GLY A 100 6.26 -11.45 -5.54
CA GLY A 100 6.55 -12.86 -5.38
C GLY A 100 6.37 -13.35 -3.93
N GLU A 101 6.75 -14.59 -3.69
CA GLU A 101 6.69 -15.19 -2.34
C GLU A 101 8.07 -15.26 -1.70
N LEU A 102 8.20 -14.65 -0.53
CA LEU A 102 9.36 -14.81 0.34
C LEU A 102 8.91 -14.88 1.81
N TRP A 103 8.61 -16.08 2.28
CA TRP A 103 8.12 -16.32 3.63
C TRP A 103 9.24 -16.21 4.66
N ALA A 104 8.97 -15.51 5.76
CA ALA A 104 9.88 -15.46 6.91
C ALA A 104 9.88 -16.81 7.66
N ASP A 105 11.00 -17.12 8.34
CA ASP A 105 11.07 -18.27 9.23
C ASP A 105 10.07 -18.14 10.40
N GLY A 106 9.57 -19.29 10.88
CA GLY A 106 8.66 -19.35 12.01
C GLY A 106 9.33 -19.02 13.34
N VAL A 107 8.55 -18.49 14.31
CA VAL A 107 9.02 -18.21 15.67
C VAL A 107 8.47 -19.26 16.63
N ASN A 108 9.33 -19.83 17.48
CA ASN A 108 8.92 -20.75 18.55
C ASN A 108 8.76 -19.97 19.87
N TYR A 109 7.52 -19.74 20.29
CA TYR A 109 7.22 -19.03 21.54
C TYR A 109 7.22 -19.92 22.81
N GLY A 110 7.48 -21.22 22.66
CA GLY A 110 7.39 -22.18 23.75
C GLY A 110 5.94 -22.46 24.20
N ARG A 111 5.78 -23.32 25.20
CA ARG A 111 4.49 -23.58 25.86
C ARG A 111 4.40 -22.69 27.09
N TYR A 112 3.43 -21.79 27.13
CA TYR A 112 3.05 -21.12 28.37
C TYR A 112 2.16 -22.10 29.16
N SER A 113 2.70 -22.63 30.26
CA SER A 113 1.97 -23.43 31.25
C SER A 113 1.39 -22.55 32.35
#